data_AF-A0AAV5E431-F1
#
_entry.id   AF-A0AAV5E431-F1
#
_cell.length_a   1.000
_cell.length_b   1.000
_cell.length_c   1.000
_cell.angle_alpha   90.00
_cell.angle_beta   90.00
_cell.angle_gamma   90.00
#
_symmetry.space_group_name_H-M   'P 1'
#
loop_
_entity.id
_entity.type
_entity.pdbx_description
1 polymer ?
#
loop_
_entity_poly.entity_id
_entity_poly.type
_entity_poly.pdbx_seq_one_letter_code
_entity_poly.pdbx_strand_id
1 'polypeptide(L)' 'MTDLLGTPSLDTISRIRNEKARRYLSSMRKKQPVPFSERFPKADPAALKLLQRLLAFDPKDRPTAEEVSVCSI' A
#
# COMPACT_ATOMS: atom_id res chain seq x y z
N MET A 1 -8.73 -2.13 -0.73
CA MET A 1 -7.31 -1.74 -0.97
C MET A 1 -7.11 -0.25 -0.73
N THR A 2 -7.83 0.63 -1.43
CA THR A 2 -7.72 2.09 -1.28
C THR A 2 -8.29 2.64 0.03
N ASP A 3 -9.13 1.87 0.74
CA ASP A 3 -9.62 2.24 2.08
C ASP A 3 -8.55 2.16 3.18
N LEU A 4 -7.46 1.44 2.93
CA LEU A 4 -6.34 1.32 3.86
C LEU A 4 -5.13 2.12 3.38
N LEU A 5 -4.74 1.95 2.11
CA LEU A 5 -3.56 2.58 1.54
C LEU A 5 -3.80 3.99 0.99
N GLY A 6 -5.05 4.45 1.01
CA GLY A 6 -5.45 5.70 0.35
C GLY A 6 -5.54 5.58 -1.17
N THR A 7 -5.78 6.71 -1.81
CA THR A 7 -5.79 6.79 -3.29
C THR A 7 -4.37 6.83 -3.81
N PRO A 8 -3.99 5.96 -4.77
CA PRO A 8 -2.65 5.99 -5.37
C PRO A 8 -2.38 7.30 -6.11
N SER A 9 -1.10 7.61 -6.32
CA SER A 9 -0.69 8.81 -7.06
C SER A 9 -1.12 8.72 -8.53
N LEU A 10 -1.23 9.87 -9.20
CA LEU A 10 -1.55 9.90 -10.65
C LEU A 10 -0.49 9.17 -11.48
N ASP A 11 0.77 9.23 -11.07
CA ASP A 11 1.89 8.53 -11.68
C ASP A 11 1.72 7.00 -11.58
N THR A 12 1.39 6.48 -10.39
CA THR A 12 1.03 5.06 -10.20
C THR A 12 -0.20 4.66 -11.02
N ILE A 13 -1.24 5.50 -11.06
CA ILE A 13 -2.45 5.24 -11.86
C ILE A 13 -2.12 5.20 -13.36
N SER A 14 -1.23 6.06 -13.84
CA SER A 14 -0.83 6.13 -15.25
C SER A 14 -0.18 4.84 -15.76
N ARG A 15 0.50 4.10 -14.88
CA ARG A 15 1.15 2.82 -15.20
C ARG A 15 0.18 1.64 -15.32
N ILE A 16 -1.09 1.81 -14.93
CA ILE A 16 -2.10 0.75 -14.97
C ILE A 16 -2.49 0.46 -16.42
N ARG A 17 -2.16 -0.74 -16.89
CA ARG A 17 -2.47 -1.19 -18.26
C ARG A 17 -3.97 -1.32 -18.54
N ASN A 18 -4.75 -1.70 -17.52
CA ASN A 18 -6.20 -1.86 -17.66
C ASN A 18 -6.87 -0.48 -17.67
N GLU A 19 -7.39 -0.08 -18.82
CA GLU A 19 -8.00 1.25 -18.98
C GLU A 19 -9.23 1.47 -18.10
N LYS A 20 -10.08 0.45 -17.91
CA LYS A 20 -11.26 0.55 -17.04
C LYS A 20 -10.84 0.81 -15.59
N ALA A 21 -9.83 0.08 -15.10
CA ALA A 21 -9.29 0.27 -13.76
C ALA A 21 -8.64 1.65 -13.60
N ARG A 22 -7.89 2.12 -14.60
CA ARG A 22 -7.30 3.45 -14.63
C ARG A 22 -8.37 4.54 -14.54
N ARG A 23 -9.41 4.48 -15.38
CA ARG A 23 -10.52 5.45 -15.35
C ARG A 23 -11.26 5.45 -14.01
N TYR A 24 -11.52 4.27 -13.44
CA TYR A 24 -12.16 4.14 -12.13
C TYR A 24 -11.34 4.79 -11.01
N LEU A 25 -10.03 4.54 -10.97
CA LEU A 25 -9.16 5.11 -9.94
C LEU A 25 -8.97 6.61 -10.11
N SER A 26 -8.91 7.12 -11.35
CA SER A 26 -8.83 8.55 -11.64
C SER A 26 -10.10 9.32 -11.25
N SER A 27 -11.28 8.70 -11.32
CA SER A 27 -12.55 9.36 -10.97
C SER A 27 -12.95 9.22 -9.50
N MET A 28 -12.25 8.37 -8.75
CA MET A 28 -12.55 8.14 -7.34
C MET A 28 -12.20 9.37 -6.48
N ARG A 29 -13.03 9.64 -5.46
CA ARG A 29 -12.70 10.65 -4.43
C ARG A 29 -11.39 10.29 -3.74
N LYS A 30 -10.50 11.27 -3.58
CA LYS A 30 -9.24 11.10 -2.85
C LYS A 30 -9.50 10.62 -1.42
N LYS A 31 -8.79 9.57 -1.02
CA LYS A 31 -8.77 9.00 0.33
C LYS A 31 -7.36 9.12 0.90
N GLN A 32 -7.27 9.53 2.16
CA GLN A 32 -6.00 9.51 2.88
C GLN A 32 -5.69 8.08 3.33
N PRO A 33 -4.40 7.68 3.36
CA PRO A 33 -4.01 6.41 3.96
C PRO A 33 -4.36 6.39 5.44
N VAL A 34 -4.76 5.22 5.94
CA VAL A 34 -5.06 5.04 7.36
C VAL A 34 -3.84 4.39 8.04
N PRO A 35 -3.30 4.97 9.13
CA PRO A 35 -2.21 4.36 9.88
C PRO A 35 -2.58 2.93 10.34
N PHE A 36 -1.69 1.97 10.14
CA PHE A 36 -1.96 0.58 10.55
C PHE A 36 -2.07 0.41 12.06
N SER A 37 -1.44 1.27 12.85
CA SER A 37 -1.63 1.33 14.30
C SER A 37 -3.07 1.65 14.70
N GLU A 38 -3.78 2.48 13.93
CA GLU A 38 -5.20 2.79 14.19
C GLU A 38 -6.10 1.61 13.84
N ARG A 39 -5.79 0.88 12.76
CA ARG A 39 -6.58 -0.29 12.33
C ARG A 39 -6.31 -1.54 13.16
N PHE A 40 -5.10 -1.69 13.67
CA PHE A 40 -4.66 -2.84 14.45
C PHE A 40 -4.02 -2.38 15.77
N PRO A 41 -4.80 -1.80 16.70
CA PRO A 41 -4.27 -1.17 17.91
C PRO A 41 -3.60 -2.12 18.90
N LYS A 42 -3.83 -3.44 18.76
CA LYS A 42 -3.26 -4.48 19.62
C LYS A 42 -2.11 -5.25 18.95
N ALA A 43 -1.74 -4.88 17.72
CA ALA A 43 -0.67 -5.56 17.01
C ALA A 43 0.70 -5.12 17.51
N ASP A 44 1.66 -6.03 17.43
CA ASP A 44 3.05 -5.74 17.73
C ASP A 44 3.60 -4.64 16.78
N PRO A 45 4.31 -3.62 17.28
CA PRO A 45 4.84 -2.53 16.45
C PRO A 45 5.80 -2.99 15.34
N ALA A 46 6.59 -4.04 15.56
CA ALA A 46 7.47 -4.59 14.54
C ALA A 46 6.67 -5.32 13.44
N ALA A 47 5.62 -6.04 13.82
CA ALA A 47 4.68 -6.63 12.86
C ALA A 47 3.97 -5.55 12.02
N LEU A 48 3.59 -4.42 12.62
CA LEU A 48 3.00 -3.28 11.89
C LEU A 48 3.97 -2.65 10.91
N LYS A 49 5.23 -2.44 11.33
CA LYS A 49 6.29 -1.89 10.46
C LYS A 49 6.57 -2.81 9.27
N LEU A 50 6.58 -4.12 9.51
CA LEU A 50 6.69 -5.12 8.46
C LEU A 50 5.52 -5.03 7.49
N LEU A 51 4.29 -5.04 7.99
CA LEU A 51 3.08 -4.95 7.19
C LEU A 51 3.06 -3.69 6.31
N GLN A 52 3.51 -2.55 6.85
CA GLN A 52 3.60 -1.29 6.13
C GLN A 52 4.57 -1.35 4.94
N ARG A 53 5.65 -2.11 5.04
CA ARG A 53 6.59 -2.31 3.92
C ARG A 53 6.04 -3.28 2.87
N LEU A 54 5.31 -4.31 3.29
CA LEU A 54 4.79 -5.34 2.39
C LEU A 54 3.60 -4.84 1.54
N LEU A 55 2.77 -3.94 2.09
CA LEU A 55 1.55 -3.48 1.44
C LEU A 55 1.79 -2.18 0.65
N ALA A 56 2.03 -2.32 -0.65
CA ALA A 56 2.07 -1.20 -1.60
C ALA A 56 1.12 -1.42 -2.78
N PHE A 57 0.65 -0.30 -3.36
CA PHE A 57 -0.24 -0.33 -4.53
C PHE A 57 0.53 -0.72 -5.80
N ASP A 58 1.68 -0.09 -6.06
CA ASP A 58 2.60 -0.51 -7.11
C ASP A 58 3.39 -1.74 -6.64
N PRO A 59 3.39 -2.86 -7.38
CA PRO A 59 4.19 -4.03 -7.02
C PRO A 59 5.68 -3.74 -6.90
N LYS A 60 6.20 -2.73 -7.61
CA LYS A 60 7.62 -2.34 -7.58
C LYS A 60 8.04 -1.70 -6.25
N ASP A 61 7.08 -1.15 -5.52
CA ASP A 61 7.33 -0.51 -4.23
C ASP A 61 7.35 -1.54 -3.08
N ARG A 62 7.06 -2.82 -3.38
CA ARG A 62 7.12 -3.89 -2.38
C ARG A 62 8.53 -4.48 -2.33
N PRO A 63 9.07 -4.71 -1.12
CA PRO A 63 10.34 -5.40 -0.98
C PRO A 63 10.23 -6.87 -1.39
N THR A 64 11.35 -7.46 -1.75
CA THR A 64 11.46 -8.90 -1.98
C THR A 64 11.36 -9.66 -0.65
N ALA A 65 11.10 -10.97 -0.72
CA ALA A 65 11.07 -11.81 0.47
C ALA A 65 12.43 -11.81 1.21
N GLU A 66 13.54 -11.76 0.47
CA GLU A 66 14.89 -11.69 1.02
C GLU A 66 15.12 -10.38 1.78
N GLU A 67 14.77 -9.23 1.19
CA GLU A 67 14.93 -7.90 1.81
C GLU A 67 14.13 -7.74 3.12
N VAL A 68 13.04 -8.49 3.25
CA VAL A 68 12.18 -8.51 4.43
C VAL A 68 12.77 -9.41 5.52
N SER A 69 13.30 -10.57 5.15
CA SER A 69 13.86 -11.54 6.08
C SER A 69 15.02 -10.96 6.88
N VAL A 70 15.88 -10.15 6.23
CA VAL A 70 17.06 -9.53 6.85
C VAL A 70 16.71 -8.49 7.93
N CYS A 71 15.49 -7.96 7.93
CA CYS A 71 15.06 -6.92 8.88
C CYS A 71 14.50 -7.48 10.20
N SER A 72 14.44 -8.81 10.35
CA SER A 72 13.90 -9.51 11.53
C SER A 72 14.98 -10.09 12.46
N ILE A 73 16.26 -9.74 12.26
CA ILE A 73 17.41 -10.16 13.07
C ILE A 73 18.01 -8.95 13.78
#